data_AF-A0A3P1YTL6-F1
#
_entry.id   AF-A0A3P1YTL6-F1
#
_cell.length_a   1.000
_cell.length_b   1.000
_cell.length_c   1.000
_cell.angle_alpha   90.00
_cell.angle_beta   90.00
_cell.angle_gamma   90.00
#
_symmetry.space_group_name_H-M   'P 1'
#
loop_
_entity.id
_entity.type
_entity.pdbx_description
1 polymer ?
#
loop_
_entity_poly.entity_id
_entity_poly.type
_entity_poly.pdbx_seq_one_letter_code
_entity_poly.pdbx_strand_id
1 'polypeptide(L)' 'MAQDKGRGNLIKEQLKAKGYTQVWLAEQLGVSFSITNAYACNRKQPNLKTIFKIADLLGVSPKDLVF' A
#
# COMPACT_ATOMS: atom_id res chain seq x y z
N MET A 1 -24.49 1.96 -2.94
CA MET A 1 -23.34 1.06 -3.21
C MET A 1 -22.57 0.88 -1.91
N ALA A 2 -23.05 0.00 -1.04
CA ALA A 2 -22.33 -0.36 0.17
C ALA A 2 -21.14 -1.22 -0.26
N GLN A 3 -19.93 -0.69 -0.14
CA GLN A 3 -18.73 -1.48 -0.37
C GLN A 3 -18.63 -2.52 0.76
N ASP A 4 -18.79 -3.77 0.35
CA ASP A 4 -18.38 -4.99 1.02
C ASP A 4 -17.07 -4.75 1.80
N LYS A 5 -17.13 -4.87 3.14
CA LYS A 5 -15.96 -4.85 4.04
C LYS A 5 -15.17 -6.17 3.93
N GLY A 6 -14.90 -6.63 2.72
CA GLY A 6 -14.02 -7.77 2.46
C GLY A 6 -12.57 -7.33 2.60
N ARG A 7 -11.87 -7.82 3.65
CA ARG A 7 -10.43 -7.70 3.94
C ARG A 7 -9.70 -6.67 3.07
N GLY A 8 -9.87 -5.38 3.40
CA GLY A 8 -9.33 -4.27 2.65
C GLY A 8 -7.80 -4.35 2.57
N ASN A 9 -7.25 -4.01 1.40
CA ASN A 9 -5.80 -3.86 1.23
C ASN A 9 -5.27 -2.82 2.22
N LEU A 10 -4.49 -3.27 3.20
CA LEU A 10 -3.95 -2.43 4.28
C LEU A 10 -3.16 -1.24 3.73
N ILE A 11 -2.34 -1.44 2.70
CA ILE A 11 -1.60 -0.36 2.03
C ILE A 11 -2.55 0.72 1.50
N LYS A 12 -3.69 0.34 0.91
CA LYS A 12 -4.67 1.29 0.36
C LYS A 12 -5.37 2.08 1.47
N GLU A 13 -5.70 1.41 2.58
CA GLU A 13 -6.32 2.07 3.73
C GLU A 13 -5.35 3.02 4.43
N GLN A 14 -4.09 2.63 4.61
CA GLN A 14 -3.06 3.49 5.21
C GLN A 14 -2.75 4.71 4.34
N LEU A 15 -2.71 4.54 3.01
CA LEU A 15 -2.59 5.66 2.07
C LEU A 15 -3.76 6.63 2.22
N LYS A 16 -5.00 6.12 2.25
CA LYS A 16 -6.20 6.95 2.39
C LYS A 16 -6.25 7.67 3.74
N ALA A 17 -5.90 6.99 4.82
CA ALA A 17 -5.87 7.55 6.18
C ALA A 17 -4.88 8.71 6.29
N LYS A 18 -3.78 8.67 5.54
CA LYS A 18 -2.75 9.73 5.51
C LYS A 18 -2.94 10.76 4.40
N GLY A 19 -3.97 10.61 3.56
CA GLY A 19 -4.22 11.52 2.42
C GLY A 19 -3.24 11.35 1.26
N TYR A 20 -2.51 10.24 1.19
CA TYR A 20 -1.58 9.95 0.10
C TYR A 20 -2.26 9.20 -1.05
N THR A 21 -1.77 9.44 -2.27
CA THR A 21 -2.24 8.74 -3.45
C THR A 21 -1.35 7.53 -3.77
N GLN A 22 -1.89 6.58 -4.53
CA GLN A 22 -1.08 5.48 -5.07
C GLN A 22 0.00 5.97 -6.05
N VAL A 23 -0.25 7.09 -6.74
CA VAL A 23 0.74 7.75 -7.61
C VAL A 23 1.93 8.22 -6.78
N TRP A 24 1.65 8.92 -5.67
CA TRP A 24 2.69 9.35 -4.73
C TRP A 24 3.53 8.18 -4.23
N LEU A 25 2.90 7.07 -3.82
CA LEU A 25 3.63 5.90 -3.37
C LEU A 25 4.49 5.26 -4.47
N ALA A 26 4.01 5.26 -5.72
CA ALA A 26 4.77 4.78 -6.87
C ALA A 26 6.04 5.64 -7.11
N GLU A 27 5.90 6.96 -7.01
CA GLU A 27 7.01 7.91 -7.12
C GLU A 27 8.04 7.71 -6.00
N GLN A 28 7.59 7.57 -4.73
CA GLN A 28 8.49 7.34 -3.60
C GLN A 28 9.23 6.00 -3.68
N LEU A 29 8.59 4.97 -4.24
CA LEU A 29 9.20 3.65 -4.41
C LEU A 29 10.06 3.53 -5.68
N GLY A 30 9.98 4.50 -6.60
CA GLY A 30 10.64 4.43 -7.90
C GLY A 30 10.11 3.31 -8.78
N VAL A 31 8.81 2.98 -8.66
CA VAL A 31 8.14 1.91 -9.41
C VAL A 31 6.99 2.49 -10.23
N SER A 32 6.52 1.74 -11.23
CA SER A 32 5.36 2.17 -12.01
C SER A 32 4.07 2.11 -11.18
N PHE A 33 3.10 2.96 -11.53
CA PHE A 33 1.78 2.95 -10.91
C PHE A 33 1.13 1.56 -10.96
N SER A 34 1.29 0.82 -12.07
CA SER A 34 0.77 -0.55 -12.22
C SER A 34 1.33 -1.51 -11.16
N ILE A 35 2.59 -1.35 -10.75
CA ILE A 35 3.21 -2.16 -9.69
C ILE A 35 2.58 -1.80 -8.34
N THR A 36 2.47 -0.51 -8.01
CA THR A 36 1.84 -0.05 -6.76
C THR A 36 0.37 -0.45 -6.68
N ASN A 37 -0.36 -0.38 -7.80
CA ASN A 37 -1.74 -0.85 -7.89
C ASN A 37 -1.85 -2.37 -7.70
N ALA A 38 -0.89 -3.15 -8.22
CA ALA A 38 -0.85 -4.59 -7.98
C ALA A 38 -0.65 -4.92 -6.49
N TYR A 39 0.18 -4.13 -5.77
CA TYR A 39 0.32 -4.24 -4.31
C TYR A 39 -0.97 -3.87 -3.58
N ALA A 40 -1.60 -2.75 -3.96
CA ALA A 40 -2.81 -2.23 -3.34
C ALA A 40 -4.10 -2.97 -3.71
N CYS A 41 -4.04 -3.93 -4.64
CA CYS A 41 -5.13 -4.83 -4.99
C CYS A 41 -4.83 -6.31 -4.66
N ASN A 42 -3.77 -6.59 -3.87
CA ASN A 42 -3.34 -7.96 -3.53
C ASN A 42 -3.07 -8.88 -4.74
N ARG A 43 -2.84 -8.32 -5.93
CA ARG A 43 -2.49 -9.08 -7.14
C ARG A 43 -1.02 -9.50 -7.14
N LYS A 44 -0.19 -8.78 -6.41
CA LYS A 44 1.23 -9.05 -6.22
C LYS A 44 1.60 -8.70 -4.79
N GLN A 45 2.33 -9.57 -4.10
CA GLN A 45 2.89 -9.21 -2.81
C GLN A 45 4.16 -8.37 -2.99
N PRO A 46 4.30 -7.25 -2.26
CA PRO A 46 5.58 -6.57 -2.13
C PRO A 46 6.57 -7.48 -1.36
N ASN A 47 7.84 -7.43 -1.71
CA ASN A 47 8.86 -8.12 -0.93
C ASN A 47 9.08 -7.40 0.41
N LEU A 48 9.77 -8.08 1.35
CA LEU A 48 10.07 -7.51 2.67
C LEU A 48 10.70 -6.12 2.59
N LYS A 49 11.70 -5.92 1.70
CA LYS A 49 12.37 -4.62 1.53
C LYS A 49 11.38 -3.52 1.14
N THR A 50 10.44 -3.80 0.25
CA THR A 50 9.39 -2.86 -0.16
C THR A 50 8.42 -2.61 0.98
N ILE A 51 8.01 -3.63 1.75
CA ILE A 51 7.13 -3.47 2.91
C ILE A 51 7.77 -2.52 3.94
N PHE A 52 9.03 -2.73 4.29
CA PHE A 52 9.76 -1.85 5.21
C PHE A 52 9.86 -0.42 4.68
N LYS A 53 10.13 -0.22 3.38
CA LYS A 53 10.11 1.12 2.77
C LYS A 53 8.74 1.79 2.84
N ILE A 54 7.67 1.06 2.54
CA ILE A 54 6.31 1.60 2.63
C ILE A 54 5.97 1.95 4.08
N ALA A 55 6.36 1.10 5.03
CA ALA A 55 6.17 1.33 6.45
C ALA A 55 6.88 2.61 6.93
N ASP A 56 8.13 2.80 6.50
CA ASP A 56 8.93 4.00 6.78
C ASP A 56 8.30 5.27 6.17
N LEU A 57 7.96 5.22 4.87
CA LEU A 57 7.31 6.34 4.16
C LEU A 57 5.97 6.74 4.77
N LEU A 58 5.20 5.75 5.24
CA LEU A 58 3.92 5.98 5.88
C LEU A 58 4.07 6.23 7.39
N GLY A 59 5.21 5.97 8.02
CA GLY A 59 5.37 6.05 9.47
C GLY A 59 4.42 5.11 10.23
N VAL A 60 4.32 3.85 9.79
CA VAL A 60 3.50 2.79 10.42
C VAL A 60 4.35 1.55 10.68
N SER A 61 3.86 0.59 11.47
CA SER A 61 4.58 -0.67 11.63
C SER A 61 4.50 -1.49 10.33
N PRO A 62 5.55 -2.21 9.93
CA PRO A 62 5.47 -3.19 8.83
C PRO A 62 4.35 -4.21 9.05
N LYS A 63 4.03 -4.52 10.32
CA LYS A 63 2.93 -5.39 10.73
C LYS A 63 1.55 -4.85 10.32
N ASP A 64 1.41 -3.52 10.24
CA ASP A 64 0.18 -2.86 9.79
C ASP A 64 -0.01 -2.92 8.27
N LEU A 65 0.99 -3.41 7.53
CA LEU A 65 0.97 -3.52 6.06
C LEU A 65 0.89 -4.96 5.54
N VAL A 66 0.99 -5.96 6.42
CA VAL A 66 1.02 -7.39 6.07
C VAL A 66 -0.17 -8.12 6.70
N PHE A 67 -0.87 -8.92 5.89
CA PHE A 67 -1.82 -9.96 6.33
C PHE A 67 -1.88 -11.08 5.30
#